data_AF-U9TCU6-F1
#
_entry.id   AF-U9TCU6-F1
#
_cell.length_a   1.000
_cell.length_b   1.000
_cell.length_c   1.000
_cell.angle_alpha   90.00
_cell.angle_beta   90.00
_cell.angle_gamma   90.00
#
_symmetry.space_group_name_H-M   'P 1'
#
loop_
_entity.id
_entity.type
_entity.pdbx_description
1 polymer ?
#
loop_
_entity_poly.entity_id
_entity_poly.type
_entity_poly.pdbx_seq_one_letter_code
_entity_poly.pdbx_strand_id
1 'polypeptide(L)' 'KNIDTFIDYITKAAKGNNEVAQYNLGDIYYKGKLNIPKDEKEGIRWLKMAALRDNTRAIKLLNEKGIKYI' A
#
# COMPACT_ATOMS: atom_id res chain seq x y z
N LYS A 1 21.06 3.64 -2.23
CA LYS A 1 20.79 4.90 -2.95
C LYS A 1 19.50 4.90 -3.80
N ASN A 2 19.01 3.78 -4.34
CA ASN A 2 17.80 3.80 -5.18
C ASN A 2 16.48 3.55 -4.44
N ILE A 3 16.50 2.86 -3.30
CA ILE A 3 15.27 2.43 -2.61
C ILE A 3 14.59 3.58 -1.88
N ASP A 4 15.36 4.43 -1.20
CA ASP A 4 14.81 5.58 -0.46
C ASP A 4 14.16 6.59 -1.41
N THR A 5 14.81 6.85 -2.55
CA THR A 5 14.26 7.69 -3.61
C THR A 5 13.00 7.10 -4.23
N PHE A 6 12.99 5.79 -4.49
CA PHE A 6 11.78 5.11 -4.98
C PHE A 6 10.61 5.22 -3.99
N ILE A 7 10.89 5.03 -2.70
CA ILE A 7 9.89 5.13 -1.64
C ILE A 7 9.38 6.56 -1.49
N ASP A 8 10.24 7.56 -1.61
CA ASP A 8 9.81 8.95 -1.61
C ASP A 8 8.85 9.25 -2.77
N TYR A 9 9.19 8.85 -4.00
CA TYR A 9 8.31 9.05 -5.16
C TYR A 9 6.98 8.32 -5.04
N ILE A 10 6.99 7.05 -4.63
CA ILE A 10 5.76 6.29 -4.48
C ILE A 10 4.90 6.84 -3.34
N THR A 11 5.52 7.35 -2.28
CA THR A 11 4.81 8.02 -1.16
C THR A 11 4.16 9.30 -1.63
N LYS A 12 4.84 10.12 -2.44
CA LYS A 12 4.26 11.33 -3.05
C LYS A 12 3.05 10.98 -3.93
N ALA A 13 3.18 9.97 -4.78
CA ALA A 13 2.07 9.51 -5.62
C ALA A 13 0.90 8.96 -4.79
N ALA A 14 1.16 8.17 -3.76
CA ALA A 14 0.13 7.63 -2.87
C ALA A 14 -0.62 8.72 -2.11
N LYS A 15 0.09 9.77 -1.66
CA LYS A 15 -0.50 10.98 -1.07
C LYS A 15 -1.32 11.79 -2.08
N GLY A 16 -0.97 11.73 -3.36
CA GLY A 16 -1.74 12.31 -4.47
C GLY A 16 -2.97 11.50 -4.90
N ASN A 17 -3.48 10.61 -4.04
CA ASN A 17 -4.64 9.74 -4.30
C ASN A 17 -4.47 8.75 -5.46
N ASN A 18 -3.25 8.48 -5.91
CA ASN A 18 -3.01 7.43 -6.90
C ASN A 18 -3.18 6.05 -6.25
N GLU A 19 -4.24 5.33 -6.64
CA GLU A 19 -4.64 4.06 -6.04
C GLU A 19 -3.62 2.94 -6.29
N VAL A 20 -2.92 2.97 -7.43
CA VAL A 20 -1.84 2.02 -7.73
C VAL A 20 -0.64 2.25 -6.79
N ALA A 21 -0.27 3.51 -6.56
CA ALA A 21 0.80 3.86 -5.63
C ALA A 21 0.43 3.53 -4.18
N GLN A 22 -0.82 3.79 -3.78
CA GLN A 22 -1.33 3.38 -2.48
C GLN A 22 -1.29 1.86 -2.30
N TYR A 23 -1.71 1.09 -3.31
CA TYR A 23 -1.59 -0.37 -3.26
C TYR A 23 -0.13 -0.83 -3.12
N ASN A 24 0.77 -0.29 -3.95
CA ASN A 24 2.17 -0.69 -3.94
C ASN A 24 2.86 -0.34 -2.62
N LEU A 25 2.65 0.87 -2.10
CA LEU A 25 3.20 1.30 -0.81
C LEU A 25 2.62 0.46 0.34
N GLY A 26 1.32 0.17 0.27
CA GLY A 26 0.65 -0.72 1.21
C GLY A 26 1.21 -2.14 1.21
N ASP A 27 1.43 -2.73 0.03
CA ASP A 27 2.01 -4.07 -0.12
C ASP A 27 3.48 -4.12 0.33
N ILE A 28 4.24 -3.03 0.13
CA ILE A 28 5.62 -2.90 0.63
C ILE A 28 5.66 -2.97 2.15
N TYR A 29 4.89 -2.12 2.84
CA TYR A 29 4.84 -2.12 4.31
C TYR A 29 4.20 -3.39 4.86
N TYR A 30 3.09 -3.84 4.27
CA TYR A 30 2.35 -5.02 4.76
C TYR A 30 3.16 -6.31 4.70
N LYS A 31 4.03 -6.48 3.69
CA LYS A 31 4.87 -7.68 3.54
C LYS A 31 6.33 -7.48 3.94
N GLY A 32 6.77 -6.26 4.24
CA GLY A 32 8.18 -5.95 4.49
C GLY A 32 9.06 -6.17 3.26
N LYS A 33 8.66 -5.61 2.11
CA LYS A 33 9.42 -5.74 0.85
C LYS A 33 10.54 -4.71 0.77
N LEU A 34 11.44 -4.88 -0.19
CA LEU A 34 12.44 -3.85 -0.55
C LEU A 34 13.35 -3.47 0.62
N ASN A 35 13.66 -4.43 1.50
CA ASN A 35 14.44 -4.20 2.72
C ASN A 35 13.82 -3.16 3.67
N ILE A 36 12.51 -2.93 3.54
CA ILE A 36 11.73 -2.10 4.45
C ILE A 36 11.13 -3.00 5.51
N PRO A 37 11.28 -2.67 6.80
CA PRO A 37 10.64 -3.42 7.87
C PRO A 37 9.14 -3.54 7.63
N LYS A 38 8.61 -4.73 7.91
CA LYS A 38 7.18 -5.00 7.85
C LYS A 38 6.45 -4.11 8.87
N ASP A 39 5.49 -3.35 8.40
CA ASP A 39 4.53 -2.60 9.21
C ASP A 39 3.13 -2.91 8.66
N GLU A 40 2.47 -3.89 9.27
CA GLU A 40 1.14 -4.31 8.83
C GLU A 40 0.11 -3.18 9.00
N LYS A 41 0.24 -2.37 10.04
CA LYS A 41 -0.73 -1.32 10.33
C LYS A 41 -0.67 -0.23 9.26
N GLU A 42 0.52 0.24 8.93
CA GLU A 42 0.72 1.23 7.88
C GLU A 42 0.39 0.64 6.50
N GLY A 43 0.79 -0.62 6.25
CA GLY A 43 0.45 -1.33 5.03
C GLY A 43 -1.05 -1.44 4.79
N ILE A 44 -1.81 -1.87 5.81
CA ILE A 44 -3.27 -1.94 5.76
C ILE A 44 -3.89 -0.56 5.53
N ARG A 45 -3.35 0.49 6.17
CA ARG A 45 -3.85 1.86 5.97
C ARG A 45 -3.82 2.27 4.50
N TRP A 46 -2.69 2.08 3.83
CA TRP A 46 -2.55 2.39 2.40
C TRP A 46 -3.39 1.47 1.51
N LEU A 47 -3.44 0.17 1.82
CA LEU A 47 -4.28 -0.79 1.10
C LEU A 47 -5.77 -0.41 1.18
N LYS A 48 -6.26 0.03 2.36
CA LYS A 48 -7.64 0.50 2.51
C LYS A 48 -7.91 1.73 1.64
N MET A 49 -6.99 2.69 1.61
CA MET A 49 -7.12 3.87 0.73
C MET A 49 -7.21 3.48 -0.74
N ALA A 50 -6.38 2.53 -1.18
CA ALA A 50 -6.44 2.01 -2.54
C ALA A 50 -7.78 1.31 -2.82
N ALA A 51 -8.26 0.48 -1.88
CA ALA A 51 -9.52 -0.24 -2.01
C ALA A 51 -10.75 0.68 -2.04
N LEU A 52 -10.74 1.79 -1.28
CA LEU A 52 -11.76 2.83 -1.34
C LEU A 52 -11.82 3.57 -2.69
N ARG A 53 -10.80 3.40 -3.54
CA ARG A 53 -10.73 3.93 -4.91
C ARG A 53 -10.78 2.80 -5.95
N ASP A 54 -11.48 1.72 -5.62
CA ASP A 54 -11.73 0.57 -6.50
C ASP A 54 -10.47 -0.16 -6.99
N ASN A 55 -9.34 -0.05 -6.28
CA ASN A 55 -8.16 -0.83 -6.62
C ASN A 55 -8.42 -2.33 -6.35
N THR A 56 -8.68 -3.08 -7.42
CA THR A 56 -9.07 -4.50 -7.37
C THR A 56 -8.03 -5.39 -6.69
N ARG A 57 -6.73 -5.06 -6.78
CA ARG A 57 -5.66 -5.81 -6.11
C ARG A 57 -5.71 -5.59 -4.59
N ALA A 58 -5.93 -4.36 -4.16
CA ALA A 58 -6.10 -4.04 -2.74
C ALA A 58 -7.37 -4.69 -2.17
N ILE A 59 -8.50 -4.58 -2.86
CA ILE A 59 -9.77 -5.21 -2.46
C ILE A 59 -9.59 -6.73 -2.31
N LYS A 60 -9.03 -7.39 -3.33
CA LYS A 60 -8.77 -8.83 -3.30
C LYS A 60 -7.88 -9.22 -2.12
N LEU A 61 -6.77 -8.51 -1.93
CA LEU A 61 -5.84 -8.80 -0.83
C LEU A 61 -6.50 -8.61 0.53
N LEU A 62 -7.24 -7.52 0.75
CA LEU A 62 -7.92 -7.26 2.01
C LEU A 62 -9.01 -8.30 2.30
N ASN A 63 -9.77 -8.72 1.29
CA ASN A 63 -10.77 -9.79 1.40
C ASN A 63 -10.12 -11.14 1.74
N GLU A 64 -9.02 -11.51 1.07
CA GLU A 64 -8.24 -12.72 1.37
C GLU A 64 -7.69 -12.72 2.80
N LYS A 65 -7.48 -11.54 3.39
CA LYS A 65 -7.01 -11.37 4.77
C LYS A 65 -8.14 -11.15 5.77
N GLY A 66 -9.41 -11.13 5.35
CA GLY A 66 -10.55 -10.85 6.21
C GLY A 66 -10.58 -9.43 6.78
N ILE A 67 -9.93 -8.47 6.11
CA ILE A 67 -9.80 -7.09 6.57
C ILE A 67 -10.86 -6.23 5.88
N LYS A 68 -11.76 -5.64 6.66
CA LYS A 68 -12.77 -4.68 6.14
C LYS A 68 -12.13 -3.34 5.79
N TYR A 69 -12.51 -2.79 4.64
CA TYR A 69 -12.08 -1.46 4.17
C TYR A 69 -13.22 -0.46 4.02
N ILE A 70 -14.46 -0.90 4.24
CA ILE A 70 -15.69 -0.12 4.35
C ILE A 70 -16.28 -0.30 5.75
#